data_AF-A0A2R7TBE0-F1
#
_entry.id   AF-A0A2R7TBE0-F1
#
_cell.length_a   1.000
_cell.length_b   1.000
_cell.length_c   1.000
_cell.angle_alpha   90.00
_cell.angle_beta   90.00
_cell.angle_gamma   90.00
#
_symmetry.space_group_name_H-M   'P 1'
#
loop_
_entity.id
_entity.type
_entity.pdbx_description
1 polymer ?
#
loop_
_entity_poly.entity_id
_entity_poly.type
_entity_poly.pdbx_seq_one_letter_code
_entity_poly.pdbx_strand_id
1 'polypeptide(L)'
;MRRGTVTSGLLLCLVLPAHADWSYIGPTAGGEVFVDLASRALQGNLGRVRVMANFDQPRAEQGGSKYRSSSSVQEFDCAGRRLHLLSRQTHDATFAQGASRATPMSAPDPWKTVPAGMRAEGMLALACADQPLLDAPTRDWPRQHLVTGSQTLRHDPSHTRRDGDLLSLRWLMQAPPADAQPPARAASQEVV
;
A
#
# COMPACT_ATOMS: atom_id res chain seq x y z
N MET A 1 50.43 -2.01 -42.57
CA MET A 1 49.98 -2.16 -41.17
C MET A 1 48.77 -1.24 -40.94
N ARG A 2 47.55 -1.78 -40.85
CA ARG A 2 46.30 -1.00 -40.66
C ARG A 2 45.94 -1.00 -39.18
N ARG A 3 45.87 0.19 -38.57
CA ARG A 3 45.43 0.39 -37.17
C ARG A 3 43.91 0.59 -37.18
N GLY A 4 43.17 -0.40 -36.68
CA GLY A 4 41.73 -0.29 -36.46
C GLY A 4 41.46 0.41 -35.13
N THR A 5 40.84 1.59 -35.19
CA THR A 5 40.33 2.32 -34.02
C THR A 5 39.07 1.62 -33.52
N VAL A 6 39.18 0.94 -32.38
CA VAL A 6 38.03 0.40 -31.64
C VAL A 6 37.42 1.55 -30.84
N THR A 7 36.37 2.17 -31.38
CA THR A 7 35.52 3.10 -30.63
C THR A 7 34.72 2.31 -29.60
N SER A 8 35.24 2.28 -28.37
CA SER A 8 34.53 1.77 -27.20
C SER A 8 33.34 2.68 -26.91
N GLY A 9 32.14 2.25 -27.30
CA GLY A 9 30.89 2.95 -27.05
C GLY A 9 30.56 2.94 -25.56
N LEU A 10 30.64 4.11 -24.92
CA LEU A 10 30.27 4.33 -23.53
C LEU A 10 28.75 4.13 -23.39
N LEU A 11 28.33 2.95 -22.95
CA LEU A 11 26.93 2.62 -22.68
C LEU A 11 26.51 3.34 -21.39
N LEU A 12 25.84 4.49 -21.53
CA LEU A 12 25.30 5.26 -20.41
C LEU A 12 24.04 4.54 -19.87
N CYS A 13 24.21 3.68 -18.88
CA CYS A 13 23.09 3.05 -18.18
C CYS A 13 22.36 4.12 -17.34
N LEU A 14 21.29 4.69 -17.90
CA LEU A 14 20.33 5.52 -17.15
C LEU A 14 19.60 4.63 -16.15
N VAL A 15 20.09 4.60 -14.91
CA VAL A 15 19.36 4.00 -13.78
C VAL A 15 18.20 4.93 -13.44
N LEU A 16 17.04 4.65 -14.02
CA LEU A 16 15.81 5.32 -13.61
C LEU A 16 15.50 4.86 -12.17
N PRO A 17 15.25 5.79 -11.24
CA PRO A 17 14.80 5.44 -9.91
C PRO A 17 13.51 4.63 -10.02
N ALA A 18 13.47 3.47 -9.38
CA ALA A 18 12.25 2.69 -9.22
C ALA A 18 11.29 3.49 -8.33
N HIS A 19 10.41 4.26 -8.97
CA HIS A 19 9.36 5.01 -8.28
C HIS A 19 8.30 4.03 -7.82
N ALA A 20 7.93 4.13 -6.54
CA ALA A 20 6.76 3.44 -6.02
C ALA A 20 5.50 4.02 -6.68
N ASP A 21 4.59 3.14 -7.07
CA ASP A 21 3.33 3.50 -7.74
C ASP A 21 2.15 3.17 -6.81
N TRP A 22 1.88 4.08 -5.87
CA TRP A 22 0.92 3.84 -4.81
C TRP A 22 -0.53 4.02 -5.29
N SER A 23 -1.29 2.94 -5.28
CA SER A 23 -2.73 2.92 -5.51
C SER A 23 -3.49 2.91 -4.19
N TYR A 24 -4.46 3.81 -4.03
CA TYR A 24 -5.32 3.90 -2.86
C TYR A 24 -6.35 2.77 -2.82
N ILE A 25 -6.41 2.03 -1.72
CA ILE A 25 -7.36 0.93 -1.51
C ILE A 25 -8.61 1.41 -0.76
N GLY A 26 -8.44 2.27 0.23
CA GLY A 26 -9.55 2.73 1.05
C GLY A 26 -9.16 3.14 2.47
N PRO A 27 -10.11 3.76 3.19
CA PRO A 27 -9.93 4.18 4.57
C PRO A 27 -10.03 2.98 5.53
N THR A 28 -9.43 3.11 6.70
CA THR A 28 -9.49 2.18 7.83
C THR A 28 -10.11 2.86 9.05
N ALA A 29 -10.29 2.13 10.15
CA ALA A 29 -10.76 2.72 11.41
C ALA A 29 -9.80 3.78 12.01
N GLY A 30 -8.59 3.97 11.49
CA GLY A 30 -7.70 5.03 11.96
C GLY A 30 -6.53 5.25 11.02
N GLY A 31 -6.83 5.53 9.75
CA GLY A 31 -5.86 5.71 8.68
C GLY A 31 -6.34 5.26 7.31
N GLU A 32 -5.42 5.08 6.40
CA GLU A 32 -5.64 4.76 4.99
C GLU A 32 -4.70 3.64 4.52
N VAL A 33 -5.08 2.92 3.46
CA VAL A 33 -4.27 1.84 2.89
C VAL A 33 -3.98 2.06 1.42
N PHE A 34 -2.74 1.72 1.04
CA PHE A 34 -2.22 1.84 -0.31
C PHE A 34 -1.49 0.56 -0.71
N VAL A 35 -1.47 0.26 -2.00
CA VAL A 35 -0.70 -0.83 -2.62
C VAL A 35 0.28 -0.25 -3.61
N ASP A 36 1.54 -0.68 -3.57
CA ASP A 36 2.59 -0.27 -4.52
C ASP A 36 2.51 -1.17 -5.77
N LEU A 37 1.89 -0.68 -6.84
CA LEU A 37 1.71 -1.43 -8.08
C LEU A 37 3.05 -1.76 -8.77
N ALA A 38 4.05 -0.91 -8.61
CA ALA A 38 5.39 -1.14 -9.14
C ALA A 38 6.11 -2.31 -8.44
N SER A 39 5.70 -2.66 -7.22
CA SER A 39 6.24 -3.82 -6.48
C SER A 39 5.56 -5.14 -6.81
N ARG A 40 4.52 -5.14 -7.64
CA ARG A 40 3.71 -6.32 -7.91
C ARG A 40 4.53 -7.39 -8.65
N ALA A 41 4.49 -8.60 -8.13
CA ALA A 41 5.07 -9.78 -8.76
C ALA A 41 4.07 -10.95 -8.71
N LEU A 42 3.87 -11.63 -9.84
CA LEU A 42 3.01 -12.82 -9.94
C LEU A 42 3.87 -14.02 -10.35
N GLN A 43 3.79 -15.12 -9.59
CA GLN A 43 4.51 -16.37 -9.86
C GLN A 43 3.54 -17.55 -9.70
N GLY A 44 3.04 -18.07 -10.83
CA GLY A 44 1.95 -19.04 -10.81
C GLY A 44 0.72 -18.45 -10.12
N ASN A 45 0.22 -19.10 -9.08
CA ASN A 45 -0.93 -18.62 -8.29
C ASN A 45 -0.54 -17.69 -7.13
N LEU A 46 0.72 -17.30 -7.00
CA LEU A 46 1.19 -16.46 -5.90
C LEU A 46 1.43 -15.03 -6.37
N GLY A 47 0.59 -14.10 -5.91
CA GLY A 47 0.75 -12.66 -6.13
C GLY A 47 1.40 -12.00 -4.93
N ARG A 48 2.44 -11.18 -5.13
CA ARG A 48 3.15 -10.46 -4.07
C ARG A 48 3.11 -8.97 -4.35
N VAL A 49 2.81 -8.18 -3.32
CA VAL A 49 2.77 -6.71 -3.38
C VAL A 49 3.26 -6.10 -2.08
N ARG A 50 3.79 -4.88 -2.17
CA ARG A 50 4.02 -4.02 -1.01
C ARG A 50 2.75 -3.23 -0.70
N VAL A 51 2.41 -3.19 0.57
CA VAL A 51 1.23 -2.49 1.11
C VAL A 51 1.69 -1.49 2.15
N MET A 52 1.11 -0.29 2.13
CA MET A 52 1.36 0.76 3.11
C MET A 52 0.08 1.09 3.86
N ALA A 53 0.18 1.19 5.18
CA ALA A 53 -0.84 1.78 6.04
C ALA A 53 -0.32 3.14 6.53
N ASN A 54 -1.12 4.19 6.35
CA ASN A 54 -0.84 5.52 6.88
C ASN A 54 -1.86 5.81 7.98
N PHE A 55 -1.43 6.21 9.17
CA PHE A 55 -2.33 6.34 10.33
C PHE A 55 -2.60 7.81 10.68
N ASP A 56 -3.86 8.12 11.00
CA ASP A 56 -4.27 9.48 11.38
C ASP A 56 -3.60 9.90 12.69
N GLN A 57 -3.48 8.96 13.62
CA GLN A 57 -2.83 9.13 14.92
C GLN A 57 -1.64 8.18 15.07
N PRO A 58 -0.56 8.61 15.77
CA PRO A 58 0.56 7.73 16.07
C PRO A 58 0.11 6.49 16.83
N ARG A 59 0.53 5.31 16.37
CA ARG A 59 0.30 4.03 17.02
C ARG A 59 1.53 3.62 17.82
N ALA A 60 1.33 2.91 18.92
CA ALA A 60 2.43 2.36 19.71
C ALA A 60 2.78 0.94 19.26
N GLU A 61 4.06 0.64 19.17
CA GLU A 61 4.59 -0.72 19.04
C GLU A 61 4.78 -1.35 20.43
N GLN A 62 4.96 -2.67 20.48
CA GLN A 62 5.41 -3.35 21.68
C GLN A 62 6.77 -2.78 22.09
N GLY A 63 6.86 -2.20 23.28
CA GLY A 63 8.04 -1.42 23.73
C GLY A 63 7.87 0.11 23.66
N GLY A 64 6.68 0.61 23.30
CA GLY A 64 6.29 2.01 23.51
C GLY A 64 6.79 2.99 22.44
N SER A 65 7.58 2.54 21.46
CA SER A 65 7.94 3.35 20.30
C SER A 65 6.69 3.69 19.48
N LYS A 66 6.58 4.93 19.01
CA LYS A 66 5.43 5.39 18.22
C LYS A 66 5.74 5.39 16.72
N TYR A 67 4.77 5.04 15.91
CA TYR A 67 4.86 5.07 14.45
C TYR A 67 3.62 5.71 13.82
N ARG A 68 3.78 6.37 12.68
CA ARG A 68 2.71 7.04 11.92
C ARG A 68 2.37 6.34 10.62
N SER A 69 3.21 5.43 10.16
CA SER A 69 2.88 4.56 9.03
C SER A 69 3.58 3.21 9.17
N SER A 70 3.15 2.24 8.36
CA SER A 70 3.83 0.96 8.22
C SER A 70 3.82 0.51 6.77
N SER A 71 4.93 -0.06 6.31
CA SER A 71 5.00 -0.79 5.04
C SER A 71 5.10 -2.30 5.32
N SER A 72 4.58 -3.09 4.41
CA SER A 72 4.59 -4.55 4.50
C SER A 72 4.75 -5.17 3.13
N VAL A 73 5.37 -6.34 3.06
CA VAL A 73 5.28 -7.20 1.88
C VAL A 73 4.28 -8.30 2.19
N GLN A 74 3.25 -8.39 1.36
CA GLN A 74 2.20 -9.37 1.49
C GLN A 74 2.21 -10.27 0.26
N GLU A 75 1.93 -11.54 0.49
CA GLU A 75 1.79 -12.53 -0.57
C GLU A 75 0.41 -13.16 -0.48
N PHE A 76 -0.17 -13.40 -1.64
CA PHE A 76 -1.54 -13.80 -1.86
C PHE A 76 -1.55 -15.08 -2.68
N ASP A 77 -2.30 -16.07 -2.22
CA ASP A 77 -2.70 -17.21 -3.02
C ASP A 77 -3.97 -16.82 -3.80
N CYS A 78 -3.79 -16.56 -5.09
CA CYS A 78 -4.83 -16.07 -5.99
C CYS A 78 -5.95 -17.09 -6.20
N ALA A 79 -5.61 -18.37 -6.23
CA ALA A 79 -6.58 -19.46 -6.42
C ALA A 79 -7.33 -19.75 -5.12
N GLY A 80 -6.60 -19.85 -4.00
CA GLY A 80 -7.18 -20.13 -2.69
C GLY A 80 -7.79 -18.91 -1.99
N ARG A 81 -7.60 -17.70 -2.53
CA ARG A 81 -7.98 -16.41 -1.93
C ARG A 81 -7.48 -16.29 -0.50
N ARG A 82 -6.18 -16.53 -0.30
CA ARG A 82 -5.53 -16.42 1.01
C ARG A 82 -4.43 -15.39 0.95
N LEU A 83 -4.06 -14.84 2.10
CA LEU A 83 -2.90 -13.97 2.23
C LEU A 83 -2.06 -14.35 3.43
N HIS A 84 -0.78 -14.02 3.38
CA HIS A 84 0.09 -13.96 4.53
C HIS A 84 1.07 -12.80 4.44
N LEU A 85 1.60 -12.42 5.60
CA LEU A 85 2.56 -11.34 5.76
C LEU A 85 3.98 -11.92 5.69
N LEU A 86 4.80 -11.41 4.78
CA LEU A 86 6.20 -11.82 4.63
C LEU A 86 7.15 -10.94 5.45
N SER A 87 6.86 -9.64 5.49
CA SER A 87 7.65 -8.68 6.24
C SER A 87 6.85 -7.44 6.62
N ARG A 88 7.28 -6.76 7.67
CA ARG A 88 6.71 -5.49 8.11
C ARG A 88 7.79 -4.54 8.62
N GLN A 89 7.62 -3.27 8.27
CA GLN A 89 8.37 -2.16 8.82
C GLN A 89 7.41 -1.08 9.30
N THR A 90 7.71 -0.47 10.42
CA THR A 90 7.02 0.71 10.94
C THR A 90 7.89 1.94 10.77
N HIS A 91 7.26 3.09 10.55
CA HIS A 91 7.96 4.35 10.32
C HIS A 91 7.40 5.45 11.21
N ASP A 92 8.28 6.29 11.75
CA ASP A 92 7.89 7.38 12.66
C ASP A 92 7.18 8.55 11.96
N ALA A 93 7.30 8.67 10.64
CA ALA A 93 6.55 9.63 9.83
C ALA A 93 5.43 8.95 9.00
N THR A 94 4.62 9.78 8.36
CA THR A 94 3.55 9.36 7.45
C THR A 94 4.11 8.79 6.15
N PHE A 95 3.29 8.01 5.43
CA PHE A 95 3.61 7.54 4.08
C PHE A 95 4.94 6.75 3.93
N ALA A 96 5.25 5.89 4.90
CA ALA A 96 6.46 5.06 4.95
C ALA A 96 7.78 5.85 4.86
N GLN A 97 7.79 7.05 5.45
CA GLN A 97 8.96 7.93 5.53
C GLN A 97 9.48 8.02 6.97
N GLY A 98 10.69 8.57 7.11
CA GLY A 98 11.33 8.77 8.40
C GLY A 98 12.13 7.56 8.86
N ALA A 99 12.37 7.47 10.17
CA ALA A 99 13.11 6.36 10.74
C ALA A 99 12.27 5.08 10.69
N SER A 100 12.80 4.07 10.00
CA SER A 100 12.15 2.77 9.88
C SER A 100 12.64 1.80 10.94
N ARG A 101 11.75 0.97 11.45
CA ARG A 101 12.09 -0.21 12.24
C ARG A 101 11.44 -1.43 11.61
N ALA A 102 12.23 -2.46 11.35
CA ALA A 102 11.71 -3.75 10.95
C ALA A 102 11.22 -4.52 12.19
N THR A 103 10.03 -5.09 12.12
CA THR A 103 9.55 -6.02 13.13
C THR A 103 10.10 -7.41 12.77
N PRO A 104 10.96 -8.03 13.59
CA PRO A 104 11.49 -9.35 13.29
C PRO A 104 10.34 -10.37 13.22
N MET A 105 10.26 -11.11 12.11
CA MET A 105 9.33 -12.22 11.96
C MET A 105 10.14 -13.52 11.98
N SER A 106 9.86 -14.41 12.94
CA SER A 106 10.53 -15.71 13.04
C SER A 106 10.13 -16.65 11.89
N ALA A 107 8.94 -16.44 11.33
CA ALA A 107 8.41 -17.07 10.12
C ALA A 107 7.35 -16.15 9.49
N PRO A 108 6.98 -16.35 8.21
CA PRO A 108 5.79 -15.75 7.65
C PRO A 108 4.56 -16.03 8.52
N ASP A 109 3.62 -15.09 8.55
CA ASP A 109 2.32 -15.32 9.19
C ASP A 109 1.65 -16.57 8.59
N PRO A 110 0.84 -17.33 9.34
CA PRO A 110 0.00 -18.35 8.73
C PRO A 110 -0.93 -17.75 7.67
N TRP A 111 -1.20 -18.50 6.61
CA TRP A 111 -2.19 -18.15 5.60
C TRP A 111 -3.56 -17.86 6.22
N LYS A 112 -4.16 -16.74 5.84
CA LYS A 112 -5.50 -16.31 6.26
C LYS A 112 -6.37 -16.13 5.04
N THR A 113 -7.61 -16.62 5.11
CA THR A 113 -8.59 -16.43 4.04
C THR A 113 -8.91 -14.95 3.88
N VAL A 114 -9.07 -14.49 2.64
CA VAL A 114 -9.49 -13.14 2.29
C VAL A 114 -11.01 -13.11 2.13
N PRO A 115 -11.76 -12.56 3.09
CA PRO A 115 -13.22 -12.50 3.01
C PRO A 115 -13.64 -11.47 1.96
N ALA A 116 -14.78 -11.72 1.31
CA ALA A 116 -15.39 -10.75 0.42
C ALA A 116 -15.79 -9.48 1.19
N GLY A 117 -15.75 -8.33 0.51
CA GLY A 117 -16.09 -7.02 1.07
C GLY A 117 -15.04 -6.43 2.00
N MET A 118 -13.91 -7.11 2.20
CA MET A 118 -12.80 -6.60 3.01
C MET A 118 -11.77 -5.89 2.13
N ARG A 119 -11.01 -4.94 2.69
CA ARG A 119 -9.95 -4.24 1.93
C ARG A 119 -8.91 -5.19 1.35
N ALA A 120 -8.62 -6.27 2.07
CA ALA A 120 -7.74 -7.33 1.61
C ALA A 120 -8.19 -7.95 0.27
N GLU A 121 -9.49 -7.90 -0.07
CA GLU A 121 -9.99 -8.32 -1.38
C GLU A 121 -9.52 -7.39 -2.51
N GLY A 122 -9.53 -6.06 -2.28
CA GLY A 122 -8.97 -5.10 -3.23
C GLY A 122 -7.46 -5.32 -3.45
N MET A 123 -6.73 -5.62 -2.37
CA MET A 123 -5.29 -5.94 -2.46
C MET A 123 -5.05 -7.25 -3.22
N LEU A 124 -5.85 -8.28 -2.95
CA LEU A 124 -5.83 -9.56 -3.67
C LEU A 124 -6.06 -9.34 -5.17
N ALA A 125 -7.08 -8.57 -5.54
CA ALA A 125 -7.40 -8.28 -6.93
C ALA A 125 -6.23 -7.59 -7.66
N LEU A 126 -5.57 -6.63 -6.99
CA LEU A 126 -4.41 -5.94 -7.57
C LEU A 126 -3.18 -6.85 -7.66
N ALA A 127 -2.91 -7.66 -6.63
CA ALA A 127 -1.77 -8.57 -6.58
C ALA A 127 -1.88 -9.72 -7.60
N CYS A 128 -3.10 -10.17 -7.89
CA CYS A 128 -3.40 -11.31 -8.74
C CYS A 128 -3.86 -10.94 -10.15
N ALA A 129 -3.83 -9.67 -10.53
CA ALA A 129 -4.21 -9.26 -11.88
C ALA A 129 -3.15 -9.73 -12.91
N ASP A 130 -3.60 -10.50 -13.90
CA ASP A 130 -2.76 -11.07 -14.97
C ASP A 130 -2.22 -10.02 -15.95
N GLN A 131 -2.80 -8.82 -15.98
CA GLN A 131 -2.33 -7.73 -16.83
C GLN A 131 -1.57 -6.67 -16.03
N PRO A 132 -0.51 -6.06 -16.61
CA PRO A 132 0.00 -4.76 -16.17
C PRO A 132 -1.18 -3.81 -16.01
N LEU A 133 -1.38 -3.26 -14.80
CA LEU A 133 -2.41 -2.25 -14.54
C LEU A 133 -1.97 -0.94 -15.21
N LEU A 134 -1.97 -0.90 -16.54
CA LEU A 134 -1.58 0.28 -17.32
C LEU A 134 -2.66 1.38 -17.27
N ASP A 135 -3.89 1.01 -16.90
CA ASP A 135 -5.07 1.89 -17.00
C ASP A 135 -5.87 2.00 -15.69
N ALA A 136 -5.34 1.54 -14.55
CA ALA A 136 -6.00 1.86 -13.29
C ALA A 136 -5.98 3.39 -13.16
N PRO A 137 -7.12 4.06 -12.92
CA PRO A 137 -7.10 5.47 -12.59
C PRO A 137 -6.26 5.57 -11.32
N THR A 138 -5.00 5.94 -11.50
CA THR A 138 -4.28 6.73 -10.52
C THR A 138 -5.18 7.94 -10.38
N ARG A 139 -6.15 7.86 -9.47
CA ARG A 139 -6.80 9.04 -8.96
C ARG A 139 -5.61 9.93 -8.67
N ASP A 140 -5.54 11.09 -9.33
CA ASP A 140 -4.53 12.13 -9.10
C ASP A 140 -4.64 12.51 -7.63
N TRP A 141 -4.21 11.62 -6.75
CA TRP A 141 -3.77 11.90 -5.43
C TRP A 141 -2.72 12.96 -5.69
N PRO A 142 -2.85 14.13 -5.07
CA PRO A 142 -1.99 15.19 -5.45
C PRO A 142 -0.58 14.62 -5.31
N ARG A 143 0.15 14.66 -6.43
CA ARG A 143 1.61 14.69 -6.42
C ARG A 143 2.01 15.97 -5.68
N GLN A 144 1.47 16.19 -4.47
CA GLN A 144 2.16 16.91 -3.43
C GLN A 144 3.44 16.14 -3.40
N HIS A 145 4.43 16.78 -4.01
CA HIS A 145 5.84 16.58 -3.80
C HIS A 145 6.01 15.67 -2.61
N LEU A 146 6.68 14.53 -2.78
CA LEU A 146 7.46 13.98 -1.68
C LEU A 146 8.16 15.18 -1.06
N VAL A 147 7.59 15.73 0.01
CA VAL A 147 7.90 17.08 0.47
C VAL A 147 9.26 16.91 1.11
N THR A 148 10.31 17.14 0.33
CA THR A 148 11.58 17.58 0.86
C THR A 148 11.32 18.92 1.54
N GLY A 149 10.99 18.88 2.83
CA GLY A 149 10.94 20.05 3.70
C GLY A 149 9.56 20.62 4.00
N SER A 150 9.11 20.38 5.23
CA SER A 150 8.40 21.34 6.09
C SER A 150 7.19 22.10 5.49
N GLN A 151 6.01 21.49 5.44
CA GLN A 151 4.76 22.25 5.58
C GLN A 151 3.75 21.47 6.43
N THR A 152 3.24 22.12 7.49
CA THR A 152 2.30 21.56 8.46
C THR A 152 0.87 21.81 8.01
N LEU A 153 0.16 20.74 7.65
CA LEU A 153 -1.30 20.75 7.47
C LEU A 153 -1.98 20.75 8.85
N ARG A 154 -2.83 21.74 9.12
CA ARG A 154 -3.67 21.82 10.33
C ARG A 154 -4.85 20.85 10.21
N HIS A 155 -5.09 20.09 11.26
CA HIS A 155 -6.15 19.06 11.34
C HIS A 155 -7.20 19.46 12.39
N ASP A 156 -8.47 19.24 12.06
CA ASP A 156 -9.65 19.44 12.93
C ASP A 156 -9.80 18.22 13.88
N PRO A 157 -9.80 18.40 15.22
CA PRO A 157 -9.67 17.30 16.18
C PRO A 157 -11.00 16.76 16.74
N SER A 158 -12.11 16.81 16.00
CA SER A 158 -13.45 16.54 16.56
C SER A 158 -13.98 15.10 16.44
N HIS A 159 -13.14 14.06 16.44
CA HIS A 159 -13.58 12.69 16.68
C HIS A 159 -12.59 11.87 17.53
N THR A 160 -12.96 11.65 18.80
CA THR A 160 -12.28 10.72 19.71
C THR A 160 -12.92 9.33 19.59
N ARG A 161 -12.13 8.32 19.19
CA ARG A 161 -12.51 6.90 19.37
C ARG A 161 -11.35 6.09 19.91
N ARG A 162 -11.62 5.46 21.06
CA ARG A 162 -10.78 4.48 21.77
C ARG A 162 -10.65 3.20 20.95
N ASP A 163 -9.43 2.73 20.73
CA ASP A 163 -8.80 1.63 21.47
C ASP A 163 -7.59 1.11 20.69
N GLY A 164 -6.51 0.85 21.42
CA GLY A 164 -5.28 0.27 20.88
C GLY A 164 -5.53 -1.19 20.49
N ASP A 165 -5.26 -1.54 19.23
CA ASP A 165 -5.35 -2.92 18.80
C ASP A 165 -4.07 -3.38 18.10
N LEU A 166 -3.59 -4.52 18.57
CA LEU A 166 -2.26 -5.08 18.39
C LEU A 166 -2.13 -5.85 17.06
N LEU A 167 -1.11 -5.46 16.28
CA LEU A 167 -0.15 -6.31 15.56
C LEU A 167 -0.64 -7.52 14.74
N SER A 168 -1.86 -7.52 14.22
CA SER A 168 -2.37 -8.65 13.43
C SER A 168 -3.01 -8.19 12.12
N LEU A 169 -2.94 -9.03 11.07
CA LEU A 169 -3.69 -8.89 9.80
C LEU A 169 -5.19 -8.57 10.01
N ARG A 170 -5.71 -8.71 11.25
CA ARG A 170 -7.03 -8.24 11.69
C ARG A 170 -7.41 -6.86 11.17
N TRP A 171 -6.49 -5.89 11.19
CA TRP A 171 -6.86 -4.52 10.78
C TRP A 171 -7.16 -4.43 9.27
N LEU A 172 -6.47 -5.22 8.44
CA LEU A 172 -6.75 -5.35 7.00
C LEU A 172 -8.09 -6.06 6.72
N MET A 173 -8.48 -6.90 7.67
CA MET A 173 -9.68 -7.73 7.65
C MET A 173 -10.88 -7.03 8.30
N GLN A 174 -10.78 -5.73 8.62
CA GLN A 174 -11.92 -4.94 9.06
C GLN A 174 -12.70 -4.47 7.84
N ALA A 175 -14.02 -4.63 7.89
CA ALA A 175 -14.91 -4.06 6.88
C ALA A 175 -14.75 -2.53 6.85
N PRO A 176 -14.97 -1.88 5.70
CA PRO A 176 -15.16 -0.43 5.69
C PRO A 176 -16.33 -0.05 6.62
N PRO A 177 -16.30 1.14 7.26
CA PRO A 177 -17.45 1.63 8.00
C PRO A 177 -18.67 1.70 7.10
N ALA A 178 -19.84 1.27 7.61
CA ALA A 178 -21.08 1.12 6.84
C ALA A 178 -21.57 2.41 6.16
N ASP A 179 -21.06 3.57 6.59
CA ASP A 179 -21.47 4.89 6.09
C ASP A 179 -20.77 5.28 4.76
N ALA A 180 -19.82 4.47 4.27
CA ALA A 180 -19.19 4.65 2.96
C ALA A 180 -20.07 4.08 1.83
N GLN A 181 -21.31 4.55 1.72
CA GLN A 181 -22.20 4.21 0.62
C GLN A 181 -21.65 4.86 -0.67
N PRO A 182 -21.42 4.13 -1.77
CA PRO A 182 -21.04 4.75 -3.04
C PRO A 182 -22.13 5.74 -3.48
N PRO A 183 -21.78 6.86 -4.15
CA PRO A 183 -22.79 7.80 -4.62
C PRO A 183 -23.80 7.05 -5.48
N ALA A 184 -25.07 7.14 -5.09
CA ALA A 184 -26.17 6.56 -5.85
C ALA A 184 -26.04 7.03 -7.30
N ARG A 185 -25.98 6.08 -8.24
CA ARG A 185 -26.00 6.39 -9.67
C ARG A 185 -27.23 7.26 -9.92
N ALA A 186 -27.01 8.52 -10.30
CA ALA A 186 -28.06 9.39 -10.76
C ALA A 186 -28.73 8.71 -11.96
N ALA A 187 -30.02 8.40 -11.82
CA ALA A 187 -30.84 7.93 -12.91
C ALA A 187 -30.89 9.01 -13.98
N SER A 188 -30.42 8.70 -15.19
CA SER A 188 -30.62 9.52 -16.37
C SER A 188 -32.13 9.65 -16.62
N GLN A 189 -32.67 10.86 -16.45
CA GLN A 189 -33.99 11.19 -16.96
C GLN A 189 -33.88 11.41 -18.47
N GLU A 190 -34.46 10.48 -19.24
CA GLU A 190 -34.82 10.71 -20.64
C GLU A 190 -35.90 11.80 -20.67
N VAL A 191 -35.58 12.93 -21.29
CA VAL A 191 -36.56 13.95 -21.68
C VAL A 191 -37.08 13.56 -23.05
N VAL A 192 -38.38 13.26 -23.12
CA VAL A 192 -39.17 13.15 -24.35
C VAL A 192 -39.79 14.50 -24.67
#